data_AF-V8ANV2-F1
#
_entry.id   AF-V8ANV2-F1
#
_cell.length_a   1.000
_cell.length_b   1.000
_cell.length_c   1.000
_cell.angle_alpha   90.00
_cell.angle_beta   90.00
_cell.angle_gamma   90.00
#
_symmetry.space_group_name_H-M   'P 1'
#
loop_
_entity.id
_entity.type
_entity.pdbx_description
1 polymer ?
#
loop_
_entity_poly.entity_id
_entity_poly.type
_entity_poly.pdbx_seq_one_letter_code
_entity_poly.pdbx_strand_id
1 'polypeptide(L)'
;MITIYHRSSCSSSKKAMQWLDFNRLTYEKKKIDFLSRTQLITILSLTENGLEDIIKSQGDSKTRSKVKKLTTMTLNDALFYIQTHSEVLRTPIIISQKNFSLVLIAMTFVNSFLILIEPL
;
A
#
# COMPACT_ATOMS: atom_id res chain seq x y z
N MET A 1 2.49 13.75 -9.65
CA MET A 1 3.04 12.48 -10.18
C MET A 1 2.42 11.32 -9.41
N ILE A 2 1.96 10.26 -10.10
CA ILE A 2 1.35 9.07 -9.47
C ILE A 2 2.38 7.95 -9.34
N THR A 3 2.49 7.33 -8.18
CA THR A 3 3.30 6.12 -7.94
C THR A 3 2.40 5.00 -7.47
N ILE A 4 2.53 3.81 -8.06
CA ILE A 4 1.86 2.59 -7.59
C ILE A 4 2.88 1.58 -7.07
N TYR A 5 2.77 1.24 -5.79
CA TYR A 5 3.46 0.11 -5.19
C TYR A 5 2.62 -1.13 -5.36
N HIS A 6 3.17 -2.12 -6.05
CA HIS A 6 2.44 -3.30 -6.48
C HIS A 6 3.17 -4.60 -6.14
N ARG A 7 2.42 -5.70 -6.19
CA ARG A 7 2.94 -7.07 -6.18
C ARG A 7 2.44 -7.80 -7.43
N SER A 8 3.35 -8.46 -8.15
CA SER A 8 3.06 -9.06 -9.48
C SER A 8 1.94 -10.10 -9.46
N SER A 9 1.82 -10.85 -8.37
CA SER A 9 0.80 -11.90 -8.18
C SER A 9 -0.55 -11.37 -7.67
N CYS A 10 -0.72 -10.06 -7.46
CA CYS A 10 -1.90 -9.50 -6.83
C CYS A 10 -2.94 -8.99 -7.85
N SER A 11 -4.16 -9.55 -7.81
CA SER A 11 -5.25 -9.18 -8.71
C SER A 11 -5.70 -7.73 -8.55
N SER A 12 -5.77 -7.20 -7.32
CA SER A 12 -6.09 -5.79 -7.06
C SER A 12 -5.06 -4.85 -7.68
N SER A 13 -3.77 -5.20 -7.63
CA SER A 13 -2.71 -4.41 -8.28
C SER A 13 -2.86 -4.39 -9.80
N LYS A 14 -3.22 -5.53 -10.42
CA LYS A 14 -3.47 -5.60 -11.86
C LYS A 14 -4.65 -4.71 -12.26
N LYS A 15 -5.77 -4.80 -11.54
CA LYS A 15 -6.96 -3.99 -11.81
C LYS A 15 -6.70 -2.49 -11.62
N ALA A 16 -5.91 -2.12 -10.61
CA ALA A 16 -5.52 -0.74 -10.39
C ALA A 16 -4.69 -0.16 -11.53
N MET A 17 -3.70 -0.91 -12.01
CA MET A 17 -2.92 -0.51 -13.20
C MET A 17 -3.80 -0.39 -14.43
N GLN A 18 -4.72 -1.34 -14.67
CA GLN A 18 -5.67 -1.27 -15.78
C GLN A 18 -6.55 -0.02 -15.71
N TRP A 19 -7.00 0.37 -14.52
CA TRP A 19 -7.79 1.60 -14.35
C TRP A 19 -6.97 2.85 -14.65
N LEU A 20 -5.71 2.92 -14.19
CA LEU A 20 -4.80 4.02 -14.52
C LEU A 20 -4.55 4.11 -16.03
N ASP A 21 -4.30 2.96 -16.67
CA ASP A 21 -4.06 2.85 -18.12
C ASP A 21 -5.32 3.27 -18.91
N PHE A 22 -6.50 2.80 -18.51
CA PHE A 22 -7.79 3.15 -19.15
C PHE A 22 -8.07 4.65 -19.11
N ASN A 23 -7.78 5.29 -17.97
CA ASN A 23 -7.93 6.74 -17.80
C ASN A 23 -6.75 7.54 -18.36
N ARG A 24 -5.78 6.89 -19.03
CA ARG A 24 -4.58 7.52 -19.60
C ARG A 24 -3.78 8.33 -18.58
N LEU A 25 -3.77 7.88 -17.32
CA LEU A 25 -3.01 8.50 -16.25
C LEU A 25 -1.56 8.01 -16.31
N THR A 26 -0.60 8.92 -16.24
CA THR A 26 0.83 8.57 -16.19
C THR A 26 1.23 8.23 -14.76
N TYR A 27 1.87 7.08 -14.56
CA TYR A 27 2.30 6.61 -13.24
C TYR A 27 3.60 5.81 -13.27
N GLU A 28 4.33 5.84 -12.15
CA GLU A 28 5.52 5.02 -11.92
C GLU A 28 5.14 3.72 -11.18
N LYS A 29 5.66 2.57 -11.65
CA LYS A 29 5.45 1.26 -11.01
C LYS A 29 6.63 0.91 -10.12
N LYS A 30 6.37 0.65 -8.84
CA LYS A 30 7.37 0.18 -7.87
C LYS A 30 6.97 -1.15 -7.27
N LYS A 31 7.92 -2.07 -7.15
CA LYS A 31 7.69 -3.31 -6.39
C LYS A 31 7.66 -2.99 -4.91
N ILE A 32 6.62 -3.45 -4.23
CA ILE A 32 6.47 -3.24 -2.78
C ILE A 32 7.58 -3.94 -1.97
N ASP A 33 8.21 -4.97 -2.55
CA ASP A 33 9.28 -5.76 -1.93
C ASP A 33 10.59 -4.99 -1.75
N PHE A 34 10.76 -3.84 -2.44
CA PHE A 34 11.95 -3.00 -2.37
C PHE A 34 11.67 -1.63 -1.74
N LEU A 35 10.73 -1.56 -0.80
CA LEU A 35 10.43 -0.33 -0.06
C LEU A 35 11.61 0.08 0.82
N SER A 36 12.14 1.27 0.56
CA SER A 36 13.09 1.91 1.47
C SER A 36 12.38 2.41 2.73
N ARG A 37 13.13 2.55 3.82
CA ARG A 37 12.63 3.13 5.08
C ARG A 37 12.01 4.51 4.87
N THR A 38 12.66 5.36 4.06
CA THR A 38 12.15 6.71 3.76
C THR A 38 10.80 6.65 3.06
N GLN A 39 10.64 5.78 2.05
CA GLN A 39 9.35 5.61 1.37
C GLN A 39 8.26 5.10 2.31
N LEU A 40 8.61 4.18 3.22
CA LEU A 40 7.65 3.65 4.19
C LEU A 40 7.22 4.72 5.20
N ILE A 41 8.14 5.56 5.66
CA ILE A 41 7.83 6.74 6.50
C ILE A 41 6.94 7.71 5.72
N THR A 42 7.25 7.98 4.45
CA THR A 42 6.39 8.81 3.60
C THR A 42 4.98 8.22 3.52
N ILE A 43 4.82 6.93 3.24
CA ILE A 43 3.51 6.27 3.20
C ILE A 43 2.77 6.44 4.53
N LEU A 44 3.43 6.18 5.66
CA LEU A 44 2.84 6.32 7.00
C LEU A 44 2.48 7.77 7.35
N SER A 45 3.16 8.77 6.79
CA SER A 45 2.78 10.16 7.00
C SER A 45 1.47 10.55 6.30
N LEU A 46 0.96 9.68 5.40
CA LEU A 46 -0.29 9.90 4.65
C LEU A 46 -1.46 9.09 5.21
N THR A 47 -1.22 8.31 6.25
CA THR A 47 -2.24 7.48 6.92
C THR A 47 -2.76 8.19 8.14
N GLU A 48 -4.05 8.02 8.45
CA GLU A 48 -4.65 8.55 9.67
C GLU A 48 -4.33 7.63 10.86
N ASN A 49 -4.40 6.31 10.66
CA ASN A 49 -4.22 5.31 11.71
C ASN A 49 -2.84 4.63 11.65
N GLY A 50 -1.89 5.21 10.92
CA GLY A 50 -0.53 4.68 10.82
C GLY A 50 -0.46 3.32 10.13
N LEU A 51 0.13 2.34 10.83
CA LEU A 51 0.35 1.00 10.29
C LEU A 51 -0.95 0.26 9.98
N GLU A 52 -2.04 0.51 10.71
CA GLU A 52 -3.32 -0.20 10.55
C GLU A 52 -3.94 -0.02 9.16
N ASP A 53 -3.74 1.16 8.55
CA ASP A 53 -4.26 1.50 7.24
C ASP A 53 -3.54 0.71 6.12
N ILE A 54 -2.26 0.39 6.32
CA ILE A 54 -1.39 -0.18 5.28
C ILE A 54 -1.07 -1.67 5.46
N ILE A 55 -1.32 -2.24 6.65
CA ILE A 55 -1.10 -3.68 6.92
C ILE A 55 -2.34 -4.50 6.61
N LYS A 56 -2.17 -5.72 6.10
CA LYS A 56 -3.28 -6.62 5.77
C LYS A 56 -4.11 -6.97 7.01
N SER A 57 -5.42 -6.77 6.94
CA SER A 57 -6.37 -7.27 7.93
C SER A 57 -6.64 -8.78 7.78
N GLN A 58 -6.49 -9.30 6.56
CA GLN A 58 -6.75 -10.70 6.20
C GLN A 58 -5.64 -11.25 5.28
N GLY A 59 -5.31 -12.51 5.47
CA GLY A 59 -4.27 -13.22 4.71
C GLY A 59 -4.23 -14.69 5.08
N ASP A 60 -3.34 -15.45 4.44
CA ASP A 60 -3.08 -16.84 4.83
C ASP A 60 -2.60 -16.92 6.30
N SER A 61 -2.66 -18.12 6.89
CA SER A 61 -2.30 -18.31 8.30
C SER A 61 -0.90 -17.79 8.64
N LYS A 62 0.04 -17.94 7.70
CA LYS A 62 1.44 -17.47 7.84
C LYS A 62 1.52 -15.94 7.90
N THR A 63 0.76 -15.24 7.07
CA THR A 63 0.72 -13.77 7.04
C THR A 63 0.02 -13.22 8.28
N ARG A 64 -1.03 -13.87 8.78
CA ARG A 64 -1.74 -13.41 9.99
C ARG A 64 -0.84 -13.37 11.22
N SER A 65 -0.01 -14.38 11.43
CA SER A 65 0.94 -14.38 12.56
C SER A 65 2.00 -13.28 12.42
N LYS A 66 2.46 -12.98 11.20
CA LYS A 66 3.41 -11.88 10.94
C LYS A 66 2.78 -10.51 11.21
N VAL A 67 1.53 -10.31 10.79
CA VAL A 67 0.77 -9.08 11.08
C VAL A 67 0.56 -8.91 12.59
N LYS A 68 0.14 -9.96 13.30
CA LYS A 68 -0.03 -9.92 14.77
C LYS A 68 1.27 -9.60 15.51
N LYS A 69 2.41 -10.09 15.01
CA LYS A 69 3.72 -9.76 15.58
C LYS A 69 4.08 -8.29 15.37
N LEU A 70 3.72 -7.74 14.22
CA LEU A 70 4.01 -6.35 13.87
C LEU A 70 3.23 -5.36 14.74
N THR A 71 1.99 -5.67 15.14
CA THR A 71 1.18 -4.79 16.02
C THR A 71 1.74 -4.68 17.45
N THR A 72 2.67 -5.54 17.85
CA THR A 72 3.31 -5.48 19.18
C THR A 72 4.71 -4.86 19.16
N MET A 73 5.20 -4.43 18.00
CA MET A 73 6.54 -3.86 17.82
C MET A 73 6.56 -2.36 18.07
N THR A 74 7.74 -1.84 18.40
CA THR A 74 7.99 -0.39 18.29
C THR A 74 7.92 0.05 16.83
N LEU A 75 7.65 1.33 16.56
CA LEU A 75 7.61 1.83 15.19
C LEU A 75 8.92 1.53 14.43
N ASN A 76 10.07 1.69 15.09
CA ASN A 76 11.37 1.44 14.45
C ASN A 76 11.56 -0.02 14.06
N ASP A 77 11.18 -0.95 14.94
CA ASP A 77 11.26 -2.39 14.68
C ASP A 77 10.25 -2.80 13.61
N ALA A 78 9.04 -2.24 13.64
CA ALA A 78 8.01 -2.48 12.64
C ALA A 78 8.47 -2.04 11.24
N LEU A 79 9.10 -0.86 11.13
CA LEU A 79 9.68 -0.37 9.87
C LEU A 79 10.72 -1.36 9.32
N PHE A 80 11.65 -1.83 10.15
CA PHE A 80 12.65 -2.83 9.75
C PHE A 80 12.02 -4.18 9.39
N TYR A 81 11.02 -4.61 10.16
CA TYR A 81 10.31 -5.85 9.94
C TYR A 81 9.56 -5.84 8.60
N ILE A 82 8.89 -4.73 8.25
CA ILE A 82 8.20 -4.56 6.97
C ILE A 82 9.17 -4.68 5.79
N GLN A 83 10.38 -4.13 5.90
CA GLN A 83 11.38 -4.22 4.82
C GLN A 83 11.80 -5.67 4.52
N THR A 84 11.74 -6.55 5.51
CA THR A 84 12.06 -7.98 5.35
C THR A 84 10.81 -8.84 5.08
N HIS A 85 9.62 -8.32 5.36
CA HIS A 85 8.34 -9.02 5.30
C HIS A 85 7.27 -8.18 4.59
N SER A 86 7.54 -7.72 3.36
CA SER A 86 6.63 -6.85 2.59
C SER A 86 5.23 -7.47 2.39
N GLU A 87 5.09 -8.80 2.50
CA GLU A 87 3.83 -9.52 2.41
C GLU A 87 2.81 -9.12 3.46
N VAL A 88 3.23 -8.48 4.56
CA VAL A 88 2.32 -7.92 5.56
C VAL A 88 1.59 -6.67 5.06
N LEU A 89 2.13 -5.98 4.05
CA LEU A 89 1.53 -4.79 3.47
C LEU A 89 0.41 -5.12 2.48
N ARG A 90 -0.63 -4.28 2.49
CA ARG A 90 -1.69 -4.26 1.48
C ARG A 90 -1.12 -3.80 0.15
N THR A 91 -1.69 -4.32 -0.94
CA THR A 91 -1.37 -3.91 -2.30
C THR A 91 -2.65 -3.76 -3.12
N PRO A 92 -2.72 -2.80 -4.04
CA PRO A 92 -1.71 -1.76 -4.30
C PRO A 92 -1.70 -0.66 -3.24
N ILE A 93 -0.57 0.03 -3.09
CA ILE A 93 -0.50 1.33 -2.41
C ILE A 93 -0.27 2.38 -3.50
N ILE A 94 -1.20 3.31 -3.68
CA ILE A 94 -1.09 4.36 -4.68
C ILE A 94 -0.86 5.68 -3.96
N ILE A 95 0.15 6.42 -4.40
CA ILE A 95 0.46 7.75 -3.90
C ILE A 95 0.37 8.71 -5.07
N SER A 96 -0.43 9.77 -4.91
CA SER A 96 -0.44 10.88 -5.85
C SER A 96 0.16 12.12 -5.20
N GLN A 97 1.14 12.72 -5.87
CA GLN A 97 1.58 14.08 -5.59
C GLN A 97 0.71 15.05 -6.39
N LYS A 98 -0.26 15.70 -5.72
CA LYS A 98 -1.04 16.82 -6.28
C LYS A 98 -0.51 18.11 -5.67
N ASN A 99 0.17 18.94 -6.47
CA ASN A 99 0.68 20.29 -6.15
C ASN A 99 1.55 20.41 -4.89
N PHE A 100 1.03 20.14 -3.69
CA PHE A 100 1.73 20.14 -2.40
C PHE A 100 1.26 19.05 -1.40
N SER A 101 0.29 18.21 -1.78
CA SER A 101 -0.26 17.17 -0.92
C SER A 101 -0.02 15.79 -1.50
N LEU A 102 0.41 14.89 -0.62
CA LEU A 102 0.53 13.47 -0.88
C LEU A 102 -0.77 12.79 -0.43
N VAL A 103 -1.39 12.03 -1.31
CA VAL A 103 -2.66 11.34 -1.03
C VAL A 103 -2.45 9.84 -1.16
N LEU A 104 -2.78 9.09 -0.10
CA LEU A 104 -2.81 7.64 -0.12
C LEU A 104 -4.15 7.16 -0.68
N ILE A 105 -4.12 6.44 -1.79
CA ILE A 105 -5.31 5.81 -2.36
C ILE A 105 -5.20 4.30 -2.13
N ALA A 106 -6.03 3.78 -1.22
CA ALA A 106 -6.21 2.35 -1.02
C ALA A 106 -7.36 1.87 -1.90
N MET A 107 -7.07 1.12 -2.97
CA MET A 107 -8.10 0.54 -3.83
C MET A 107 -8.56 -0.80 -3.27
N THR A 108 -9.79 -0.86 -2.78
CA THR A 108 -10.51 -2.12 -2.57
C THR A 108 -11.42 -2.36 -3.78
N PHE A 109 -11.31 -3.55 -4.37
CA PHE A 109 -12.19 -3.96 -5.47
C PHE A 109 -13.31 -4.84 -4.90
N VAL A 110 -14.51 -4.29 -4.79
CA VAL A 110 -15.72 -5.05 -4.47
C VAL A 110 -16.55 -5.17 -5.75
N ASN A 111 -16.90 -6.40 -6.15
CA ASN A 111 -17.81 -6.68 -7.27
C ASN A 111 -17.55 -5.89 -8.56
N SER A 112 -16.28 -5.81 -8.97
CA SER A 112 -15.84 -5.10 -10.19
C SER A 112 -15.99 -3.57 -10.19
N PHE A 113 -16.43 -2.96 -9.08
CA PHE A 113 -16.42 -1.52 -8.92
C PHE A 113 -15.14 -1.05 -8.22
N LEU A 114 -14.61 0.06 -8.72
CA LEU A 114 -13.52 0.76 -8.09
C LEU A 114 -14.06 1.70 -7.03
N ILE A 115 -13.74 1.45 -5.76
CA ILE A 115 -13.94 2.44 -4.71
C ILE A 115 -12.61 3.16 -4.54
N LEU A 116 -12.55 4.40 -5.04
CA LEU A 116 -11.54 5.36 -4.63
C LEU A 116 -11.90 5.79 -3.21
N ILE A 117 -11.20 5.24 -2.22
CA ILE A 117 -11.22 5.83 -0.88
C ILE A 117 -10.26 7.03 -0.98
N GLU A 118 -10.78 8.20 -1.34
CA GLU A 118 -10.04 9.44 -1.07
C GLU A 118 -9.98 9.60 0.46
N PRO A 119 -8.81 9.92 1.05
CA PRO A 119 -8.79 10.42 2.41
C PRO A 119 -9.56 11.75 2.42
N LEU A 120 -10.45 11.92 3.40
CA LEU A 120 -11.28 13.11 3.60
C LEU A 120 -10.42 14.35 3.88
#